data_AF-A0A839UMY4-F1
#
_entry.id   AF-A0A839UMY4-F1
#
_cell.length_a   1.000
_cell.length_b   1.000
_cell.length_c   1.000
_cell.angle_alpha   90.00
_cell.angle_beta   90.00
_cell.angle_gamma   90.00
#
_symmetry.space_group_name_H-M   'P 1'
#
loop_
_entity.id
_entity.type
_entity.pdbx_description
1 polymer ?
#
loop_
_entity_poly.entity_id
_entity_poly.type
_entity_poly.pdbx_seq_one_letter_code
_entity_poly.pdbx_strand_id
1 'polypeptide(L)'
;MDAAALRAIQAPIKERYKTDPQDAYITLKAHGTLDDQNIACKVETGRLLAVAGLHPATGGTGLELCSGDMLLEALVACAGVTMKAVATALDIPLQSAVVSAEGDLDFRGTLGVAKDAPVGFAQIRLTFDVETDAPQDKLDQLLKLTERYCVVYQTIRNGLPVDVMLRRS
;
A
#
# COMPACT_ATOMS: atom_id res chain seq x y z
N MET A 1 -16.01 13.19 9.91
CA MET A 1 -15.82 12.70 11.29
C MET A 1 -14.72 13.53 11.92
N ASP A 2 -14.93 14.03 13.13
CA ASP A 2 -13.96 14.84 13.87
C ASP A 2 -13.10 13.99 14.84
N ALA A 3 -12.16 14.64 15.53
CA ALA A 3 -11.25 13.99 16.46
C ALA A 3 -11.99 13.29 17.63
N ALA A 4 -13.05 13.91 18.16
CA ALA A 4 -13.79 13.40 19.30
C ALA A 4 -14.56 12.12 18.92
N ALA A 5 -15.26 12.15 17.78
CA ALA A 5 -15.97 11.00 17.23
C ALA A 5 -15.00 9.84 16.90
N LEU A 6 -13.84 10.14 16.30
CA LEU A 6 -12.83 9.12 16.02
C LEU A 6 -12.29 8.48 17.31
N ARG A 7 -11.99 9.29 18.34
CA ARG A 7 -11.53 8.78 19.64
C ARG A 7 -12.58 7.91 20.32
N ALA A 8 -13.86 8.28 20.25
CA ALA A 8 -14.95 7.50 20.83
C ALA A 8 -15.07 6.11 20.19
N ILE A 9 -14.96 6.02 18.85
CA ILE A 9 -14.97 4.73 18.12
C ILE A 9 -13.74 3.89 18.46
N GLN A 10 -12.56 4.53 18.57
CA GLN A 10 -11.30 3.82 18.80
C GLN A 10 -11.09 3.39 20.26
N ALA A 11 -11.71 4.06 21.25
CA ALA A 11 -11.50 3.76 22.66
C ALA A 11 -11.77 2.29 23.05
N PRO A 12 -12.93 1.69 22.73
CA PRO A 12 -13.18 0.29 23.07
C PRO A 12 -12.24 -0.68 22.32
N ILE A 13 -11.86 -0.34 21.08
CA ILE A 13 -10.91 -1.13 20.28
C ILE A 13 -9.51 -1.11 20.94
N LYS A 14 -9.06 0.07 21.36
CA LYS A 14 -7.77 0.24 22.05
C LYS A 14 -7.75 -0.50 23.38
N GLU A 15 -8.82 -0.42 24.18
CA GLU A 15 -8.90 -1.17 25.44
C GLU A 15 -8.91 -2.68 25.24
N ARG A 16 -9.63 -3.16 24.21
CA ARG A 16 -9.58 -4.57 23.83
C ARG A 16 -8.17 -5.01 23.49
N TYR A 17 -7.45 -4.28 22.63
CA TYR A 17 -6.07 -4.64 22.24
C TYR A 17 -5.05 -4.49 23.36
N LYS A 18 -5.30 -3.63 24.36
CA LYS A 18 -4.47 -3.59 25.57
C LYS A 18 -4.69 -4.82 26.46
N THR A 19 -5.94 -5.28 26.54
CA THR A 19 -6.34 -6.41 27.40
C THR A 19 -5.97 -7.75 26.75
N ASP A 20 -6.20 -7.88 25.44
CA ASP A 20 -5.84 -9.03 24.62
C ASP A 20 -5.09 -8.56 23.36
N PRO A 21 -3.75 -8.48 23.40
CA PRO A 21 -2.95 -8.05 22.26
C PRO A 21 -3.06 -8.97 21.04
N GLN A 22 -3.42 -10.25 21.21
CA GLN A 22 -3.54 -11.19 20.08
C GLN A 22 -4.73 -10.84 19.19
N ASP A 23 -5.77 -10.23 19.74
CA ASP A 23 -6.90 -9.71 18.95
C ASP A 23 -6.50 -8.61 17.95
N ALA A 24 -5.35 -7.97 18.14
CA ALA A 24 -4.81 -6.99 17.20
C ALA A 24 -4.03 -7.63 16.02
N TYR A 25 -3.71 -8.92 16.10
CA TYR A 25 -3.01 -9.65 15.05
C TYR A 25 -4.01 -10.17 14.00
N ILE A 26 -4.15 -9.43 12.91
CA ILE A 26 -5.02 -9.79 11.79
C ILE A 26 -4.19 -10.35 10.64
N THR A 27 -4.53 -11.56 10.20
CA THR A 27 -4.01 -12.10 8.94
C THR A 27 -4.87 -11.60 7.80
N LEU A 28 -4.40 -10.58 7.09
CA LEU A 28 -4.97 -10.19 5.82
C LEU A 28 -4.65 -11.26 4.77
N LYS A 29 -5.63 -11.60 3.94
CA LYS A 29 -5.49 -12.61 2.89
C LYS A 29 -5.95 -12.01 1.57
N ALA A 30 -5.23 -12.33 0.51
CA ALA A 30 -5.66 -12.13 -0.87
C ALA A 30 -5.58 -13.49 -1.57
N HIS A 31 -6.50 -13.74 -2.48
CA HIS A 31 -6.51 -14.96 -3.30
C HIS A 31 -6.43 -14.59 -4.77
N GLY A 32 -5.73 -15.40 -5.54
CA GLY A 32 -5.77 -15.32 -6.99
C GLY A 32 -5.57 -16.67 -7.66
N THR A 33 -6.09 -16.79 -8.87
CA THR A 33 -6.03 -17.99 -9.71
C THR A 33 -5.31 -17.66 -11.01
N LEU A 34 -4.33 -18.47 -11.40
CA LEU A 34 -3.63 -18.30 -12.67
C LEU A 34 -4.58 -18.60 -13.84
N ASP A 35 -4.50 -17.82 -14.90
CA ASP A 35 -5.25 -18.05 -16.13
C ASP A 35 -4.59 -19.18 -16.93
N ASP A 36 -5.40 -20.08 -17.49
CA ASP A 36 -4.95 -21.28 -18.20
C ASP A 36 -4.70 -21.04 -19.70
N GLN A 37 -5.16 -19.90 -20.22
CA GLN A 37 -5.07 -19.53 -21.64
C GLN A 37 -4.14 -18.33 -21.87
N ASN A 38 -3.98 -17.48 -20.86
CA ASN A 38 -3.21 -16.24 -20.93
C ASN A 38 -2.14 -16.17 -19.82
N ILE A 39 -1.11 -15.35 -20.02
CA ILE A 39 -0.10 -15.08 -18.98
C ILE A 39 -0.67 -14.03 -18.02
N ALA A 40 -1.60 -14.47 -17.17
CA ALA A 40 -2.34 -13.62 -16.25
C ALA A 40 -2.71 -14.34 -14.94
N CYS A 41 -3.04 -13.57 -13.90
CA CYS A 41 -3.54 -14.05 -12.61
C CYS A 41 -4.82 -13.27 -12.24
N LYS A 42 -5.93 -13.98 -12.06
CA LYS A 42 -7.21 -13.43 -11.60
C LYS A 42 -7.14 -13.23 -10.09
N VAL A 43 -7.21 -12.00 -9.62
CA VAL A 43 -7.18 -11.64 -8.20
C VAL A 43 -8.60 -11.36 -7.70
N GLU A 44 -8.97 -11.98 -6.59
CA GLU A 44 -10.24 -11.72 -5.92
C GLU A 44 -10.11 -10.43 -5.10
N THR A 45 -10.80 -9.37 -5.53
CA THR A 45 -10.97 -8.16 -4.71
C THR A 45 -12.42 -8.09 -4.20
N GLY A 46 -12.63 -7.55 -3.00
CA GLY A 46 -13.94 -7.46 -2.37
C GLY A 46 -14.98 -6.59 -3.09
N ARG A 47 -14.63 -6.02 -4.25
CA ARG A 47 -15.55 -5.20 -5.07
C ARG A 47 -15.59 -5.52 -6.57
N LEU A 48 -14.67 -6.32 -7.12
CA LEU A 48 -14.70 -6.86 -8.50
C LEU A 48 -13.58 -7.90 -8.71
N LEU A 49 -13.78 -8.91 -9.55
CA LEU A 49 -12.67 -9.75 -10.02
C LEU A 49 -11.77 -8.90 -10.92
N ALA A 50 -10.47 -8.84 -10.60
CA ALA A 50 -9.49 -8.08 -11.35
C ALA A 50 -8.47 -9.05 -11.96
N VAL A 51 -8.20 -8.93 -13.26
CA VAL A 51 -7.18 -9.77 -13.91
C VAL A 51 -5.89 -8.98 -13.97
N ALA A 52 -4.84 -9.51 -13.34
CA ALA A 52 -3.49 -8.95 -13.41
C ALA A 52 -2.68 -9.69 -14.48
N GLY A 53 -1.87 -8.95 -15.24
CA GLY A 53 -1.05 -9.50 -16.32
C GLY A 53 0.33 -8.88 -16.35
N LEU A 54 1.11 -9.24 -17.37
CA LEU A 54 2.41 -8.64 -17.60
C LEU A 54 2.27 -7.15 -17.93
N HIS A 55 3.27 -6.36 -17.55
CA HIS A 55 3.36 -4.98 -18.00
C HIS A 55 3.66 -4.96 -19.53
N PRO A 56 3.19 -3.97 -20.31
CA PRO A 56 3.50 -3.88 -21.75
C PRO A 56 5.00 -3.91 -22.06
N ALA A 57 5.83 -3.30 -21.21
CA ALA A 57 7.30 -3.35 -21.34
C ALA A 57 7.89 -4.78 -21.19
N THR A 58 7.10 -5.73 -20.71
CA THR A 58 7.46 -7.15 -20.58
C THR A 58 6.62 -8.07 -21.47
N GLY A 59 5.87 -7.51 -22.44
CA GLY A 59 5.06 -8.27 -23.39
C GLY A 59 3.59 -8.46 -23.00
N GLY A 60 3.09 -7.71 -22.02
CA GLY A 60 1.66 -7.67 -21.70
C GLY A 60 0.83 -6.90 -22.73
N THR A 61 -0.48 -7.18 -22.77
CA THR A 61 -1.40 -6.54 -23.72
C THR A 61 -1.78 -5.11 -23.31
N GLY A 62 -1.62 -4.78 -22.02
CA GLY A 62 -2.11 -3.55 -21.41
C GLY A 62 -3.61 -3.58 -21.07
N LEU A 63 -4.30 -4.70 -21.31
CA LEU A 63 -5.71 -4.89 -20.94
C LEU A 63 -5.86 -5.38 -19.49
N GLU A 64 -4.91 -6.18 -19.02
CA GLU A 64 -4.83 -6.62 -17.64
C GLU A 64 -4.17 -5.56 -16.74
N LEU A 65 -4.50 -5.59 -15.45
CA LEU A 65 -3.87 -4.73 -14.45
C LEU A 65 -2.39 -5.09 -14.27
N CYS A 66 -1.54 -4.06 -14.19
CA CYS A 66 -0.14 -4.25 -13.84
C CYS A 66 0.00 -4.35 -12.32
N SER A 67 0.55 -5.47 -11.82
CA SER A 67 0.77 -5.67 -10.39
C SER A 67 1.75 -4.67 -9.76
N GLY A 68 2.67 -4.11 -10.56
CA GLY A 68 3.53 -3.00 -10.13
C GLY A 68 2.73 -1.74 -9.81
N ASP A 69 1.78 -1.37 -10.69
CA ASP A 69 0.89 -0.23 -10.48
C ASP A 69 -0.03 -0.48 -9.29
N MET A 70 -0.58 -1.69 -9.17
CA MET A 70 -1.42 -2.10 -8.04
C MET A 70 -0.69 -1.97 -6.69
N LEU A 71 0.62 -2.25 -6.65
CA LEU A 71 1.43 -2.04 -5.44
C LEU A 71 1.53 -0.55 -5.08
N LEU A 72 1.75 0.33 -6.08
CA LEU A 72 1.78 1.78 -5.88
C LEU A 72 0.40 2.32 -5.47
N GLU A 73 -0.68 1.83 -6.07
CA GLU A 73 -2.06 2.16 -5.70
C GLU A 73 -2.36 1.76 -4.25
N ALA A 74 -1.94 0.56 -3.84
CA ALA A 74 -2.09 0.09 -2.46
C ALA A 74 -1.29 0.97 -1.48
N LEU A 75 -0.08 1.39 -1.85
CA LEU A 75 0.72 2.33 -1.08
C LEU A 75 0.02 3.69 -0.93
N VAL A 76 -0.43 4.29 -2.05
CA VAL A 76 -1.16 5.57 -2.07
C VAL A 76 -2.41 5.49 -1.20
N ALA A 77 -3.21 4.43 -1.35
CA ALA A 77 -4.45 4.24 -0.59
C ALA A 77 -4.16 4.11 0.92
N CYS A 78 -3.22 3.26 1.31
CA CYS A 78 -2.88 3.07 2.72
C CYS A 78 -2.30 4.34 3.35
N ALA A 79 -1.39 5.02 2.65
CA ALA A 79 -0.73 6.21 3.14
C ALA A 79 -1.71 7.41 3.24
N GLY A 80 -2.59 7.58 2.25
CA GLY A 80 -3.64 8.60 2.28
C GLY A 80 -4.65 8.41 3.41
N VAL A 81 -5.14 7.18 3.62
CA VAL A 81 -6.04 6.87 4.75
C VAL A 81 -5.34 7.10 6.09
N THR A 82 -4.06 6.70 6.19
CA THR A 82 -3.26 6.92 7.41
C THR A 82 -3.09 8.41 7.69
N MET A 83 -2.68 9.22 6.70
CA MET A 83 -2.53 10.66 6.85
C MET A 83 -3.84 11.30 7.32
N LYS A 84 -4.97 10.95 6.69
CA LYS A 84 -6.28 11.50 7.08
C LYS A 84 -6.62 11.16 8.54
N ALA A 85 -6.37 9.91 8.95
CA ALA A 85 -6.62 9.48 10.33
C ALA A 85 -5.71 10.22 11.34
N VAL A 86 -4.43 10.40 11.03
CA VAL A 86 -3.48 11.15 11.87
C VAL A 86 -3.85 12.63 11.93
N ALA A 87 -4.16 13.26 10.80
CA ALA A 87 -4.59 14.66 10.75
C ALA A 87 -5.84 14.88 11.60
N THR A 88 -6.85 14.01 11.49
CA THR A 88 -8.02 14.04 12.36
C THR A 88 -7.68 13.85 13.83
N ALA A 89 -6.77 12.92 14.18
CA ALA A 89 -6.40 12.68 15.57
C ALA A 89 -5.64 13.86 16.22
N LEU A 90 -4.84 14.57 15.41
CA LEU A 90 -4.08 15.77 15.81
C LEU A 90 -4.85 17.09 15.67
N ASP A 91 -6.09 17.02 15.20
CA ASP A 91 -6.95 18.18 14.92
C ASP A 91 -6.32 19.17 13.91
N ILE A 92 -5.67 18.62 12.88
CA ILE A 92 -5.10 19.38 11.76
C ILE A 92 -6.15 19.46 10.65
N PRO A 93 -6.70 20.65 10.35
CA PRO A 93 -7.64 20.81 9.25
C PRO A 93 -6.89 20.69 7.91
N LEU A 94 -7.38 19.83 7.02
CA LEU A 94 -6.89 19.73 5.64
C LEU A 94 -8.03 20.13 4.71
N GLN A 95 -7.84 21.22 3.98
CA GLN A 95 -8.79 21.73 2.97
C GLN A 95 -8.81 20.78 1.78
N SER A 96 -7.62 20.41 1.30
CA SER A 96 -7.41 19.39 0.29
C SER A 96 -6.11 18.62 0.56
N ALA A 97 -6.04 17.39 0.05
CA ALA A 97 -4.84 16.56 0.11
C ALA A 97 -4.83 15.60 -1.09
N VAL A 98 -3.73 15.58 -1.83
CA VAL A 98 -3.47 14.65 -2.93
C VAL A 98 -2.27 13.79 -2.56
N VAL A 99 -2.36 12.48 -2.81
CA VAL A 99 -1.29 11.53 -2.56
C VAL A 99 -0.94 10.85 -3.87
N SER A 100 0.33 10.85 -4.23
CA SER A 100 0.83 10.27 -5.47
C SER A 100 2.07 9.43 -5.21
N ALA A 101 2.25 8.36 -5.97
CA ALA A 101 3.45 7.53 -5.91
C ALA A 101 3.97 7.23 -7.31
N GLU A 102 5.29 7.26 -7.45
CA GLU A 102 6.02 6.86 -8.65
C GLU A 102 7.08 5.83 -8.27
N GLY A 103 7.38 4.89 -9.16
CA GLY A 103 8.46 3.93 -8.93
C GLY A 103 9.21 3.57 -10.20
N ASP A 104 10.50 3.32 -10.05
CA ASP A 104 11.40 2.96 -11.16
C ASP A 104 11.66 1.45 -11.18
N LEU A 105 11.62 0.87 -12.38
CA LEU A 105 11.87 -0.56 -12.62
C LEU A 105 12.88 -0.74 -13.76
N ASP A 106 13.75 -1.73 -13.62
CA ASP A 106 14.60 -2.20 -14.71
C ASP A 106 14.11 -3.56 -15.23
N PHE A 107 13.30 -3.53 -16.30
CA PHE A 107 12.72 -4.75 -16.86
C PHE A 107 13.75 -5.71 -17.50
N ARG A 108 15.02 -5.30 -17.67
CA ARG A 108 16.08 -6.22 -18.13
C ARG A 108 16.27 -7.38 -17.15
N GLY A 109 16.08 -7.14 -15.85
CA GLY A 109 16.14 -8.18 -14.83
C GLY A 109 14.99 -9.17 -15.00
N THR A 110 13.74 -8.68 -15.06
CA THR A 110 12.53 -9.50 -15.21
C THR A 110 12.55 -10.33 -16.49
N LEU A 111 13.06 -9.77 -17.59
CA LEU A 111 13.18 -10.45 -18.88
C LEU A 111 14.44 -11.34 -19.00
N GLY A 112 15.28 -11.40 -17.97
CA GLY A 112 16.50 -12.20 -17.99
C GLY A 112 17.56 -11.72 -19.00
N VAL A 113 17.47 -10.47 -19.47
CA VAL A 113 18.39 -9.87 -20.44
C VAL A 113 19.73 -9.52 -19.79
N ALA A 114 19.70 -9.04 -18.55
CA ALA A 114 20.88 -8.66 -17.78
C ALA A 114 20.83 -9.31 -16.39
N LYS A 115 21.83 -10.14 -16.05
CA LYS A 115 21.86 -10.90 -14.79
C LYS A 115 22.14 -10.04 -13.56
N ASP A 116 22.74 -8.87 -13.77
CA ASP A 116 23.10 -7.88 -12.76
C ASP A 116 22.02 -6.80 -12.57
N ALA A 117 21.03 -6.71 -13.46
CA ALA A 117 19.90 -5.83 -13.29
C ALA A 117 18.98 -6.35 -12.17
N PRO A 118 18.69 -5.53 -11.13
CA PRO A 118 17.83 -5.96 -10.03
C PRO A 118 16.39 -6.17 -10.49
N VAL A 119 15.72 -7.18 -9.94
CA VAL A 119 14.28 -7.41 -10.14
C VAL A 119 13.52 -6.81 -8.96
N GLY A 120 12.60 -5.90 -9.24
CA GLY A 120 11.83 -5.14 -8.26
C GLY A 120 12.04 -3.63 -8.41
N PHE A 121 11.30 -2.83 -7.64
CA PHE A 121 11.41 -1.38 -7.65
C PHE A 121 12.79 -0.95 -7.16
N ALA A 122 13.51 -0.15 -7.97
CA ALA A 122 14.78 0.45 -7.57
C ALA A 122 14.57 1.58 -6.56
N GLN A 123 13.51 2.37 -6.77
CA GLN A 123 13.07 3.43 -5.87
C GLN A 123 11.57 3.63 -6.01
N ILE A 124 10.92 4.00 -4.91
CA ILE A 124 9.55 4.53 -4.90
C ILE A 124 9.61 5.92 -4.27
N ARG A 125 8.91 6.89 -4.88
CA ARG A 125 8.73 8.26 -4.38
C ARG A 125 7.26 8.45 -4.06
N LEU A 126 6.95 8.80 -2.82
CA LEU A 126 5.60 9.08 -2.35
C LEU A 126 5.50 10.57 -2.00
N THR A 127 4.55 11.26 -2.60
CA THR A 127 4.35 12.71 -2.43
C THR A 127 2.97 12.98 -1.86
N PHE A 128 2.90 13.99 -0.98
CA PHE A 128 1.67 14.50 -0.41
C PHE A 128 1.57 16.00 -0.67
N ASP A 129 0.63 16.41 -1.51
CA ASP A 129 0.31 17.82 -1.75
C ASP A 129 -0.89 18.18 -0.87
N VAL A 130 -0.69 19.07 0.11
CA VAL A 130 -1.72 19.42 1.11
C VAL A 130 -1.98 20.92 1.13
N GLU A 131 -3.25 21.30 1.21
CA GLU A 131 -3.68 22.68 1.46
C GLU A 131 -4.18 22.80 2.90
N THR A 132 -3.51 23.66 3.68
CA THR A 132 -3.82 23.88 5.10
C THR A 132 -3.18 25.14 5.67
N ASP A 133 -3.83 25.71 6.68
CA ASP A 133 -3.32 26.84 7.47
C ASP A 133 -2.51 26.38 8.71
N ALA A 134 -2.34 25.05 8.87
CA ALA A 134 -1.58 24.50 9.98
C ALA A 134 -0.08 24.88 9.86
N PRO A 135 0.59 25.20 10.98
CA PRO A 135 2.00 25.56 10.97
C PRO A 135 2.89 24.36 10.60
N GLN A 136 4.09 24.64 10.07
CA GLN A 136 5.00 23.63 9.52
C GLN A 136 5.35 22.52 10.53
N ASP A 137 5.52 22.85 11.81
CA ASP A 137 5.82 21.88 12.87
C ASP A 137 4.72 20.81 13.02
N LYS A 138 3.46 21.19 12.81
CA LYS A 138 2.33 20.25 12.77
C LYS A 138 2.34 19.39 11.52
N LEU A 139 2.77 19.93 10.37
CA LEU A 139 2.90 19.17 9.13
C LEU A 139 4.04 18.14 9.20
N ASP A 140 5.16 18.52 9.80
CA ASP A 140 6.29 17.62 10.04
C ASP A 140 5.86 16.47 10.97
N GLN A 141 5.10 16.79 12.02
CA GLN A 141 4.53 15.78 12.92
C GLN A 141 3.53 14.87 12.19
N LEU A 142 2.67 15.43 11.34
CA LEU A 142 1.71 14.69 10.52
C LEU A 142 2.42 13.69 9.60
N LEU A 143 3.43 14.14 8.85
CA LEU A 143 4.20 13.30 7.94
C LEU A 143 4.91 12.17 8.70
N LYS A 144 5.62 12.51 9.79
CA LYS A 144 6.33 11.54 10.62
C LYS A 144 5.42 10.44 11.16
N LEU A 145 4.22 10.80 11.63
CA LEU A 145 3.26 9.82 12.15
C LEU A 145 2.57 9.04 11.03
N THR A 146 2.37 9.67 9.86
CA THR A 146 1.86 8.97 8.67
C THR A 146 2.81 7.86 8.25
N GLU A 147 4.11 8.16 8.11
CA GLU A 147 5.13 7.15 7.82
C GLU A 147 5.13 6.05 8.87
N ARG A 148 5.11 6.42 10.16
CA ARG A 148 5.18 5.48 11.28
C ARG A 148 4.03 4.47 11.30
N TYR A 149 2.82 4.92 10.98
CA TYR A 149 1.60 4.11 11.13
C TYR A 149 1.10 3.50 9.82
N CYS A 150 1.63 3.92 8.67
CA CYS A 150 1.24 3.35 7.39
C CYS A 150 1.82 1.94 7.23
N VAL A 151 0.95 0.94 7.28
CA VAL A 151 1.33 -0.49 7.22
C VAL A 151 2.05 -0.82 5.91
N VAL A 152 1.54 -0.36 4.77
CA VAL A 152 2.12 -0.66 3.44
C VAL A 152 3.48 0.04 3.26
N TYR A 153 3.61 1.30 3.68
CA TYR A 153 4.90 2.00 3.66
C TYR A 153 5.94 1.26 4.52
N GLN A 154 5.59 0.87 5.75
CA GLN A 154 6.51 0.13 6.63
C GLN A 154 6.87 -1.25 6.09
N THR A 155 5.94 -1.92 5.41
CA THR A 155 6.15 -3.21 4.74
C THR A 155 7.20 -3.07 3.64
N ILE A 156 7.05 -2.09 2.75
CA ILE A 156 7.96 -1.85 1.62
C ILE A 156 9.32 -1.39 2.12
N ARG A 157 9.36 -0.42 3.04
CA ARG A 157 10.62 0.19 3.50
C ARG A 157 11.54 -0.77 4.22
N ASN A 158 10.99 -1.63 5.07
CA ASN A 158 11.81 -2.51 5.92
C ASN A 158 12.17 -3.82 5.22
N GLY A 159 11.36 -4.24 4.23
CA GLY A 159 11.39 -5.60 3.71
C GLY A 159 10.93 -6.61 4.77
N LEU A 160 10.13 -7.59 4.36
CA LEU A 160 9.75 -8.70 5.24
C LEU A 160 10.19 -10.03 4.63
N PRO A 161 10.45 -11.06 5.45
CA PRO A 161 10.58 -12.42 4.97
C PRO A 161 9.33 -12.85 4.21
N VAL A 162 9.51 -13.47 3.05
CA VAL A 162 8.42 -14.03 2.23
C VAL A 162 8.73 -15.49 1.95
N ASP A 163 7.90 -16.39 2.46
CA ASP A 163 8.00 -17.83 2.18
C ASP A 163 7.22 -18.18 0.91
N VAL A 164 7.88 -18.91 -0.01
CA VAL A 164 7.27 -19.36 -1.27
C VAL A 164 7.23 -20.89 -1.29
N MET A 165 6.06 -21.45 -1.55
CA MET A 165 5.85 -22.89 -1.63
C MET A 165 5.10 -23.26 -2.91
N LEU A 166 5.66 -24.17 -3.70
CA LEU A 166 4.97 -24.82 -4.80
C LEU A 166 4.46 -26.19 -4.33
N ARG A 167 3.16 -26.45 -4.49
CA ARG A 167 2.56 -27.77 -4.24
C ARG A 167 2.11 -28.38 -5.57
N ARG A 168 2.34 -29.68 -5.73
CA ARG A 168 1.87 -30.46 -6.87
C ARG A 168 1.06 -31.64 -6.34
N SER A 169 -0.14 -31.81 -6.90
CA SER A 169 -0.98 -33.00 -6.72
C SER A 169 -0.41 -34.19 -7.47
#